data_AF-A0A0G1L3K1-F1
#
_entry.id   AF-A0A0G1L3K1-F1
#
_cell.length_a   1.000
_cell.length_b   1.000
_cell.length_c   1.000
_cell.angle_alpha   90.00
_cell.angle_beta   90.00
_cell.angle_gamma   90.00
#
_symmetry.space_group_name_H-M   'P 1'
#
loop_
_entity.id
_entity.type
_entity.pdbx_description
1 polymer ?
#
loop_
_entity_poly.entity_id
_entity_poly.type
_entity_poly.pdbx_seq_one_letter_code
_entity_poly.pdbx_strand_id
1 'polypeptide(L)' 'MSAGIHIAGKTDSNLAVWVAGKTFQSDEKGIFEGDLILIPGYNLIGVSVKDRFGGETRKVLKVIVK' A
#
# COMPACT_ATOMS: atom_id res chain seq x y z
N MET A 1 12.25 8.72 16.51
CA MET A 1 11.09 9.45 15.92
C MET A 1 10.65 8.66 14.70
N SER A 2 9.35 8.50 14.48
CA SER A 2 8.78 7.85 13.31
C SER A 2 7.84 8.84 12.61
N ALA A 3 7.69 8.72 11.29
CA ALA A 3 6.81 9.59 10.51
C ALA A 3 5.58 8.81 10.05
N GLY A 4 4.40 9.38 10.28
CA GLY A 4 3.15 8.90 9.68
C GLY A 4 3.03 9.42 8.26
N ILE A 5 2.88 8.53 7.29
CA ILE A 5 2.54 8.87 5.91
C ILE A 5 1.19 8.26 5.56
N HIS A 6 0.34 9.08 4.94
CA HIS A 6 -0.91 8.61 4.37
C HIS A 6 -0.63 7.98 2.99
N ILE A 7 -1.07 6.75 2.79
CA ILE A 7 -1.07 6.09 1.48
C ILE A 7 -2.49 5.97 0.98
N ALA A 8 -2.71 6.27 -0.29
CA ALA A 8 -3.95 6.04 -0.99
C ALA A 8 -3.68 5.53 -2.40
N GLY A 9 -4.61 4.75 -2.94
CA GLY A 9 -4.52 4.26 -4.30
C GLY A 9 -5.81 3.63 -4.78
N LYS A 10 -5.77 3.15 -6.02
CA LYS A 10 -6.89 2.49 -6.68
C LYS A 10 -6.50 1.11 -7.19
N THR A 11 -7.38 0.15 -6.98
CA THR A 11 -7.34 -1.23 -7.46
C THR A 11 -8.73 -1.62 -7.98
N ASP A 12 -8.93 -2.87 -8.38
CA ASP A 12 -10.28 -3.43 -8.55
C ASP A 12 -11.01 -3.47 -7.20
N SER A 13 -12.34 -3.40 -7.24
CA SER A 13 -13.17 -3.28 -6.04
C SER A 13 -13.06 -4.49 -5.11
N ASN A 14 -13.18 -4.21 -3.80
CA ASN A 14 -13.18 -5.22 -2.74
C ASN A 14 -11.95 -6.17 -2.74
N LEU A 15 -10.78 -5.69 -3.19
CA LEU A 15 -9.52 -6.43 -3.11
C LEU A 15 -8.69 -6.04 -1.89
N ALA A 16 -7.96 -7.03 -1.39
CA ALA A 16 -6.94 -6.83 -0.37
C ALA A 16 -5.64 -6.34 -1.02
N VAL A 17 -5.14 -5.20 -0.55
CA VAL A 17 -3.88 -4.59 -0.99
C VAL A 17 -2.85 -4.75 0.12
N TRP A 18 -1.73 -5.42 -0.17
CA TRP A 18 -0.61 -5.51 0.75
C TRP A 18 0.34 -4.36 0.52
N VAL A 19 0.60 -3.57 1.56
CA VAL A 19 1.48 -2.41 1.54
C VAL A 19 2.44 -2.47 2.72
N ALA A 20 3.74 -2.56 2.46
CA ALA A 20 4.79 -2.63 3.50
C ALA A 20 4.48 -3.65 4.61
N GLY A 21 3.93 -4.81 4.25
CA GLY A 21 3.58 -5.89 5.19
C GLY A 21 2.24 -5.71 5.93
N LYS A 22 1.53 -4.59 5.72
CA LYS A 22 0.15 -4.39 6.19
C LYS A 22 -0.85 -4.66 5.08
N THR A 23 -2.07 -5.01 5.45
CA THR A 23 -3.18 -5.20 4.49
C THR A 23 -4.16 -4.06 4.59
N PHE A 24 -4.53 -3.50 3.45
CA PHE A 24 -5.57 -2.48 3.28
C PHE A 24 -6.69 -3.08 2.44
N GLN A 25 -7.94 -2.89 2.86
CA GLN A 25 -9.10 -3.31 2.07
C GLN A 25 -9.56 -2.15 1.21
N SER A 26 -9.72 -2.40 -0.09
CA SER A 26 -10.33 -1.41 -0.98
C SER A 26 -11.85 -1.43 -0.86
N ASP A 27 -12.48 -0.27 -1.03
CA ASP A 27 -13.94 -0.13 -1.05
C ASP A 27 -14.60 -0.63 -2.35
N GLU A 28 -15.91 -0.41 -2.48
CA GLU A 28 -16.70 -0.75 -3.68
C GLU A 28 -16.25 -0.02 -4.95
N LYS A 29 -15.55 1.10 -4.81
CA LYS A 29 -14.97 1.87 -5.92
C LYS A 29 -13.50 1.48 -6.19
N GLY A 30 -12.96 0.53 -5.42
CA GLY A 30 -11.58 0.07 -5.50
C GLY A 30 -10.58 1.03 -4.87
N ILE A 31 -11.03 1.99 -4.06
CA ILE A 31 -10.16 2.92 -3.34
C ILE A 31 -9.69 2.26 -2.05
N PHE A 32 -8.37 2.25 -1.85
CA PHE A 32 -7.78 1.88 -0.56
C PHE A 32 -6.98 3.06 -0.03
N GLU A 33 -7.02 3.26 1.28
CA GLU A 33 -6.26 4.30 1.94
C GLU A 33 -5.94 3.94 3.39
N GLY A 34 -4.95 4.61 3.97
CA GLY A 34 -4.65 4.58 5.39
C GLY A 34 -3.21 4.95 5.70
N ASP A 35 -2.79 4.73 6.94
CA ASP A 35 -1.52 5.28 7.43
C ASP A 35 -0.44 4.22 7.61
N LEU A 36 0.77 4.58 7.17
CA LEU A 36 2.00 3.84 7.39
C LEU A 36 2.90 4.63 8.33
N ILE A 37 3.54 3.90 9.23
CA ILE A 37 4.60 4.46 10.07
C ILE A 37 5.92 4.07 9.43
N LEU A 38 6.68 5.08 9.03
CA LEU A 38 8.00 4.93 8.44
C LEU A 38 9.08 5.39 9.42
N ILE A 39 10.26 4.80 9.27
CA ILE A 39 11.46 5.26 9.95
C ILE A 39 12.11 6.40 9.15
N PRO A 40 12.76 7.37 9.80
CA PRO A 40 13.55 8.39 9.11
C PRO A 40 14.61 7.75 8.20
N GLY A 41 14.84 8.39 7.05
CA GLY A 41 15.75 7.91 6.00
C GLY A 41 15.03 7.29 4.81
N TYR A 42 15.73 6.37 4.13
CA TYR A 42 15.27 5.75 2.90
C TYR A 42 14.39 4.54 3.16
N ASN A 43 13.16 4.56 2.64
CA ASN A 43 12.18 3.49 2.78
C ASN A 43 11.77 2.97 1.40
N LEU A 44 11.73 1.63 1.27
CA LEU A 44 11.16 0.94 0.12
C LEU A 44 9.82 0.35 0.52
N ILE A 45 8.74 0.88 -0.05
CA ILE A 45 7.38 0.44 0.24
C ILE A 45 6.92 -0.45 -0.91
N GLY A 46 6.86 -1.76 -0.66
CA GLY A 46 6.24 -2.71 -1.58
C GLY A 46 4.72 -2.61 -1.50
N VAL A 47 4.06 -2.54 -2.65
CA VAL A 47 2.62 -2.63 -2.83
C VAL A 47 2.34 -3.85 -3.70
N SER A 48 1.49 -4.75 -3.25
CA SER A 48 1.01 -5.87 -4.07
C SER A 48 -0.49 -6.09 -3.91
N VAL A 49 -1.11 -6.56 -4.99
CA VAL A 49 -2.51 -6.96 -5.03
C VAL A 49 -2.58 -8.27 -5.78
N LYS A 50 -3.38 -9.20 -5.27
CA LYS A 50 -3.66 -10.49 -5.90
C LYS A 50 -5.15 -10.58 -6.17
N ASP A 51 -5.51 -10.87 -7.41
CA ASP A 51 -6.89 -11.08 -7.79
C ASP A 51 -7.36 -12.53 -7.50
N ARG A 52 -8.65 -12.77 -7.69
CA ARG A 52 -9.27 -14.09 -7.49
C ARG A 52 -8.85 -15.16 -8.50
N PHE A 53 -8.28 -14.75 -9.64
CA PHE A 53 -7.78 -15.61 -10.69
C PHE A 53 -6.29 -15.95 -10.51
N GLY A 54 -5.66 -15.39 -9.47
CA GLY A 54 -4.26 -15.61 -9.14
C GLY A 54 -3.29 -14.61 -9.79
N GLY A 55 -3.80 -13.65 -10.57
CA GLY A 55 -3.00 -12.55 -11.12
C GLY A 55 -2.50 -11.66 -10.00
N GLU A 56 -1.22 -11.29 -10.05
CA GLU A 56 -0.58 -10.44 -9.05
C GLU A 56 0.04 -9.21 -9.70
N THR A 57 -0.33 -8.03 -9.21
CA THR A 57 0.32 -6.77 -9.58
C THR A 57 1.18 -6.31 -8.43
N ARG A 58 2.45 -5.97 -8.71
CA ARG A 58 3.40 -5.45 -7.72
C ARG A 58 3.96 -4.10 -8.15
N LYS A 59 4.12 -3.19 -7.18
CA LYS A 59 4.79 -1.89 -7.33
C LYS A 59 5.69 -1.63 -6.13
N VAL A 60 6.74 -0.84 -6.33
CA VAL A 60 7.64 -0.39 -5.26
C VAL A 60 7.71 1.12 -5.28
N LEU A 61 7.39 1.74 -4.14
CA LEU A 61 7.52 3.17 -3.93
C LEU A 61 8.80 3.46 -3.14
N LYS A 62 9.56 4.46 -3.60
CA LYS A 62 10.78 4.93 -2.94
C LYS A 62 10.43 6.21 -2.17
N VAL A 63 10.49 6.17 -0.85
CA VAL A 63 10.10 7.29 0.02
C VAL A 63 11.27 7.68 0.90
N ILE A 64 11.59 8.97 0.94
CA ILE A 64 12.61 9.54 1.82
C ILE A 64 11.90 10.37 2.88
N VAL A 65 12.04 9.95 4.14
CA VAL A 65 11.56 10.69 5.30
C VAL A 65 12.75 11.45 5.88
N LYS A 66 12.62 12.78 6.01
CA LYS A 66 13.64 13.63 6.62
C LYS A 66 13.48 13.71 8.13
#